data_AF-A0A3D4ZN04-F1
#
_entry.id   AF-A0A3D4ZN04-F1
#
_cell.length_a   1.000
_cell.length_b   1.000
_cell.length_c   1.000
_cell.angle_alpha   90.00
_cell.angle_beta   90.00
_cell.angle_gamma   90.00
#
_symmetry.space_group_name_H-M   'P 1'
#
loop_
_entity.id
_entity.type
_entity.pdbx_description
1 polymer ?
#
loop_
_entity_poly.entity_id
_entity_poly.type
_entity_poly.pdbx_seq_one_letter_code
_entity_poly.pdbx_strand_id
1 'polypeptide(L)'
;MLVCEKRKGADFMTKWKVLSVLMAVCLLLSACGNTVASSGQESSAVEEVSSSAAILPGELVETYVPEYAKGFSIEYYEGGAKIIDTHIEATASTAAAAQRILLLPDGAAEPLEAKWDAKIEGPVTSVVTLASSHAGHFANLDAVDVVKGCSIKPESCYVDSLKNALENGSAVYVGTSSSLDQELIASLAPQVIFVGGMSSDVEVAQKLEESGLLCVYFGDFAEEDYMGRAQWIELIGAFVDKDQQARDFIRDNKTQVDEVLAKVESAEEHPAVLWYTHSSSAPHFNVRTDKDYVNSIVSAVGGQLLFPAESEGNSVKLSNEDFLLLMNEADKIILGVSLNSYKEAKDMTYFNKEDQVDFSTTPAFASRDCYVVGYDWAQDTANAAEIIRSMAACLYPDLFSDVPDSDKDKIIAFWVE
;
A
#
# COMPACT_ATOMS: atom_id res chain seq x y z
N MET A 1 -28.19 -28.51 -52.43
CA MET A 1 -27.09 -29.43 -52.80
C MET A 1 -26.30 -29.66 -51.52
N LEU A 2 -26.57 -30.73 -50.77
CA LEU A 2 -25.97 -32.08 -50.91
C LEU A 2 -24.44 -31.96 -50.78
N VAL A 3 -23.72 -32.54 -49.81
CA VAL A 3 -23.83 -33.82 -49.05
C VAL A 3 -23.02 -33.61 -47.74
N CYS A 4 -23.48 -33.93 -46.52
CA CYS A 4 -23.40 -35.24 -45.82
C CYS A 4 -21.95 -35.83 -45.81
N GLU A 5 -21.39 -36.44 -44.77
CA GLU A 5 -21.96 -37.30 -43.72
C GLU A 5 -20.88 -37.58 -42.63
N LYS A 6 -21.34 -37.70 -41.36
CA LYS A 6 -21.04 -38.74 -40.33
C LYS A 6 -19.58 -39.01 -39.89
N ARG A 7 -19.31 -39.53 -38.68
CA ARG A 7 -19.90 -39.67 -37.32
C ARG A 7 -18.93 -40.60 -36.55
N LYS A 8 -19.12 -40.68 -35.21
CA LYS A 8 -18.61 -41.67 -34.22
C LYS A 8 -17.24 -41.27 -33.60
N GLY A 9 -17.05 -41.12 -32.28
CA GLY A 9 -17.82 -41.54 -31.10
C GLY A 9 -17.41 -42.94 -30.64
N ALA A 10 -16.66 -43.04 -29.53
CA ALA A 10 -16.66 -44.17 -28.60
C ALA A 10 -15.82 -43.87 -27.35
N ASP A 11 -16.46 -43.99 -26.19
CA ASP A 11 -15.88 -44.23 -24.86
C ASP A 11 -14.87 -45.38 -24.86
N PHE A 12 -13.87 -45.29 -23.99
CA PHE A 12 -13.30 -46.48 -23.35
C PHE A 12 -12.83 -46.16 -21.92
N MET A 13 -13.68 -46.50 -20.95
CA MET A 13 -13.25 -46.84 -19.60
C MET A 13 -12.35 -48.09 -19.66
N THR A 14 -11.44 -48.26 -18.69
CA THR A 14 -11.41 -49.42 -17.76
C THR A 14 -9.98 -49.81 -17.33
N LYS A 15 -9.70 -49.52 -16.05
CA LYS A 15 -8.98 -50.33 -15.03
C LYS A 15 -7.57 -50.85 -15.33
N TRP A 16 -6.62 -50.43 -14.47
CA TRP A 16 -5.54 -51.30 -14.01
C TRP A 16 -5.80 -51.69 -12.55
N LYS A 17 -5.80 -53.00 -12.29
CA LYS A 17 -5.91 -53.63 -10.99
C LYS A 17 -4.56 -54.27 -10.61
N VAL A 18 -4.18 -54.06 -9.34
CA VAL A 18 -3.62 -55.05 -8.38
C VAL A 18 -2.10 -55.32 -8.35
N LEU A 19 -1.50 -54.93 -7.22
CA LEU A 19 -0.72 -55.73 -6.24
C LEU A 19 -0.84 -54.96 -4.91
N SER A 20 -1.51 -55.33 -3.80
CA SER A 20 -1.54 -56.52 -2.94
C SER A 20 -0.17 -56.90 -2.36
N VAL A 21 0.09 -57.09 -1.06
CA VAL A 21 -0.67 -57.09 0.22
C VAL A 21 0.38 -57.22 1.36
N LEU A 22 0.00 -56.83 2.61
CA LEU A 22 0.41 -57.27 3.99
C LEU A 22 0.74 -56.04 4.87
N MET A 23 -0.07 -55.50 5.79
CA MET A 23 -1.11 -55.95 6.74
C MET A 23 -0.64 -56.85 7.89
N ALA A 24 -0.59 -56.28 9.11
CA ALA A 24 -1.18 -56.76 10.38
C ALA A 24 -0.55 -55.91 11.53
N VAL A 25 -1.23 -54.95 12.16
CA VAL A 25 -2.33 -55.05 13.14
C VAL A 25 -2.03 -56.03 14.27
N CYS A 26 -1.85 -55.49 15.48
CA CYS A 26 -2.46 -56.00 16.71
C CYS A 26 -2.32 -54.98 17.86
N LEU A 27 -3.47 -54.39 18.22
CA LEU A 27 -3.78 -53.87 19.56
C LEU A 27 -3.62 -54.99 20.60
N LEU A 28 -3.32 -54.62 21.86
CA LEU A 28 -4.06 -55.11 23.04
C LEU A 28 -3.65 -54.35 24.32
N LEU A 29 -4.69 -53.96 25.06
CA LEU A 29 -4.74 -53.46 26.43
C LEU A 29 -4.40 -54.56 27.45
N SER A 30 -3.86 -54.19 28.62
CA SER A 30 -4.08 -54.77 29.98
C SER A 30 -3.19 -53.99 30.97
N ALA A 31 -3.68 -53.18 31.91
CA ALA A 31 -4.40 -53.49 33.16
C ALA A 31 -3.59 -54.32 34.18
N CYS A 32 -3.10 -53.66 35.24
CA CYS A 32 -2.81 -54.23 36.58
C CYS A 32 -2.90 -53.12 37.65
N GLY A 33 -3.85 -53.23 38.59
CA GLY A 33 -3.76 -52.66 39.96
C GLY A 33 -2.93 -53.60 40.86
N ASN A 34 -2.61 -53.40 42.14
CA ASN A 34 -3.03 -52.51 43.23
C ASN A 34 -1.94 -52.64 44.34
N THR A 35 -1.73 -51.64 45.22
CA THR A 35 -1.84 -51.72 46.72
C THR A 35 -1.15 -50.55 47.46
N VAL A 36 -1.99 -49.69 48.03
CA VAL A 36 -2.02 -49.13 49.42
C VAL A 36 -0.75 -48.59 50.10
N ALA A 37 -0.76 -47.30 50.39
CA ALA A 37 -0.40 -46.74 51.71
C ALA A 37 -1.23 -45.48 51.98
N SER A 38 -1.90 -45.44 53.14
CA SER A 38 -2.79 -44.37 53.59
C SER A 38 -2.05 -43.20 54.22
N SER A 39 -2.53 -41.98 54.01
CA SER A 39 -2.73 -41.00 55.08
C SER A 39 -3.62 -39.87 54.56
N GLY A 40 -4.74 -39.65 55.23
CA GLY A 40 -5.76 -38.71 54.81
C GLY A 40 -5.39 -37.26 55.03
N GLN A 41 -6.00 -36.40 54.22
CA GLN A 41 -6.45 -35.09 54.62
C GLN A 41 -7.58 -34.67 53.69
N GLU A 42 -8.73 -34.36 54.29
CA GLU A 42 -9.83 -33.67 53.63
C GLU A 42 -9.32 -32.32 53.13
N SER A 43 -9.47 -32.09 51.83
CA SER A 43 -9.53 -30.75 51.26
C SER A 43 -10.64 -30.78 50.22
N SER A 44 -11.69 -30.00 50.47
CA SER A 44 -12.77 -29.75 49.56
C SER A 44 -12.21 -29.24 48.23
N ALA A 45 -12.24 -30.08 47.21
CA ALA A 45 -12.04 -29.62 45.84
C ALA A 45 -13.21 -28.72 45.49
N VAL A 46 -12.93 -27.41 45.45
CA VAL A 46 -13.72 -26.46 44.68
C VAL A 46 -13.54 -26.91 43.24
N GLU A 47 -14.61 -27.39 42.61
CA GLU A 47 -14.67 -27.47 41.16
C GLU A 47 -14.47 -26.05 40.64
N GLU A 48 -13.27 -25.76 40.12
CA GLU A 48 -13.07 -24.64 39.21
C GLU A 48 -13.91 -24.92 37.97
N VAL A 49 -15.17 -24.47 38.03
CA VAL A 49 -15.97 -24.22 36.85
C VAL A 49 -15.24 -23.11 36.10
N SER A 50 -14.42 -23.49 35.13
CA SER A 50 -13.97 -22.60 34.08
C SER A 50 -15.22 -22.17 33.30
N SER A 51 -15.88 -21.12 33.78
CA SER A 51 -16.92 -20.44 33.03
C SER A 51 -16.22 -19.72 31.89
N SER A 52 -16.17 -20.35 30.72
CA SER A 52 -16.16 -19.61 29.46
C SER A 52 -17.44 -18.77 29.47
N ALA A 53 -17.31 -17.52 29.90
CA ALA A 53 -18.38 -16.54 29.73
C ALA A 53 -18.67 -16.50 28.22
N ALA A 54 -19.93 -16.70 27.84
CA ALA A 54 -20.34 -16.57 26.45
C ALA A 54 -20.13 -15.11 26.04
N ILE A 55 -19.33 -14.88 25.00
CA ILE A 55 -19.09 -13.54 24.44
C ILE A 55 -20.44 -13.00 23.97
N LEU A 56 -20.81 -11.80 24.45
CA LEU A 56 -22.06 -11.16 24.10
C LEU A 56 -21.91 -10.37 22.79
N PRO A 57 -22.96 -10.29 21.94
CA PRO A 57 -22.94 -9.39 20.80
C PRO A 57 -22.63 -7.95 21.22
N GLY A 58 -21.72 -7.30 20.51
CA GLY A 58 -21.20 -5.96 20.83
C GLY A 58 -20.03 -5.95 21.82
N GLU A 59 -19.54 -7.10 22.28
CA GLU A 59 -18.27 -7.17 23.03
C GLU A 59 -17.06 -7.13 22.09
N LEU A 60 -15.98 -6.47 22.53
CA LEU A 60 -14.72 -6.42 21.79
C LEU A 60 -14.10 -7.82 21.75
N VAL A 61 -13.79 -8.31 20.55
CA VAL A 61 -13.15 -9.61 20.32
C VAL A 61 -11.64 -9.43 20.18
N GLU A 62 -11.23 -8.48 19.33
CA GLU A 62 -9.82 -8.27 18.98
C GLU A 62 -9.57 -6.81 18.63
N THR A 63 -8.37 -6.32 18.97
CA THR A 63 -7.82 -5.09 18.39
C THR A 63 -6.65 -5.47 17.52
N TYR A 64 -6.81 -5.25 16.22
CA TYR A 64 -5.75 -5.40 15.24
C TYR A 64 -4.91 -4.12 15.16
N VAL A 65 -3.61 -4.26 15.30
CA VAL A 65 -2.62 -3.20 15.08
C VAL A 65 -1.71 -3.66 13.95
N PRO A 66 -1.58 -2.88 12.86
CA PRO A 66 -0.69 -3.21 11.76
C PRO A 66 0.77 -3.37 12.22
N GLU A 67 1.52 -4.24 11.55
CA GLU A 67 2.94 -4.50 11.87
C GLU A 67 3.86 -3.34 11.44
N TYR A 68 3.60 -2.77 10.27
CA TYR A 68 4.40 -1.75 9.61
C TYR A 68 3.73 -0.37 9.65
N ALA A 69 2.44 -0.32 9.30
CA ALA A 69 1.72 0.95 9.27
C ALA A 69 1.54 1.51 10.67
N LYS A 70 1.83 2.79 10.81
CA LYS A 70 1.51 3.59 11.99
C LYS A 70 0.23 4.37 11.69
N GLY A 71 -0.42 4.83 12.74
CA GLY A 71 -1.53 5.76 12.55
C GLY A 71 -2.92 5.15 12.40
N PHE A 72 -3.08 3.82 12.48
CA PHE A 72 -4.40 3.23 12.68
C PHE A 72 -4.39 1.90 13.45
N SER A 73 -5.55 1.55 14.00
CA SER A 73 -5.90 0.22 14.51
C SER A 73 -7.36 -0.11 14.19
N ILE A 74 -7.72 -1.38 14.25
CA ILE A 74 -9.08 -1.86 13.97
C ILE A 74 -9.57 -2.70 15.14
N GLU A 75 -10.64 -2.25 15.78
CA GLU A 75 -11.35 -3.00 16.81
C GLU A 75 -12.46 -3.84 16.16
N TYR A 76 -12.45 -5.16 16.37
CA TYR A 76 -13.47 -6.09 15.89
C TYR A 76 -14.37 -6.53 17.04
N TYR A 77 -15.68 -6.46 16.83
CA TYR A 77 -16.68 -6.76 17.83
C TYR A 77 -17.49 -8.01 17.48
N GLU A 78 -17.90 -8.74 18.51
CA GLU A 78 -18.80 -9.88 18.38
C GLU A 78 -20.12 -9.41 17.75
N GLY A 79 -20.60 -10.14 16.75
CA GLY A 79 -21.73 -9.69 15.94
C GLY A 79 -21.32 -8.82 14.73
N GLY A 80 -20.03 -8.56 14.49
CA GLY A 80 -19.53 -8.12 13.17
C GLY A 80 -19.33 -6.61 12.99
N ALA A 81 -19.53 -5.79 14.02
CA ALA A 81 -19.16 -4.37 13.97
C ALA A 81 -17.64 -4.20 14.00
N LYS A 82 -17.14 -3.13 13.38
CA LYS A 82 -15.73 -2.73 13.42
C LYS A 82 -15.63 -1.27 13.85
N ILE A 83 -14.64 -0.89 14.66
CA ILE A 83 -14.24 0.51 14.82
C ILE A 83 -12.87 0.70 14.19
N ILE A 84 -12.79 1.60 13.22
CA ILE A 84 -11.54 2.10 12.67
C ILE A 84 -11.08 3.25 13.55
N ASP A 85 -9.93 3.10 14.20
CA ASP A 85 -9.31 4.14 15.03
C ASP A 85 -8.06 4.64 14.31
N THR A 86 -8.13 5.85 13.74
CA THR A 86 -6.98 6.52 13.13
C THR A 86 -6.37 7.51 14.11
N HIS A 87 -5.04 7.62 14.12
CA HIS A 87 -4.25 8.47 14.99
C HIS A 87 -2.97 8.93 14.28
N ILE A 88 -3.12 9.85 13.34
CA ILE A 88 -2.06 10.37 12.48
C ILE A 88 -1.28 11.46 13.22
N GLU A 89 0.04 11.33 13.27
CA GLU A 89 0.93 12.33 13.87
C GLU A 89 1.08 13.56 12.97
N ALA A 90 1.39 14.70 13.58
CA ALA A 90 1.65 15.92 12.83
C ALA A 90 2.96 15.80 12.03
N THR A 91 2.93 16.21 10.77
CA THR A 91 4.11 16.36 9.92
C THR A 91 4.43 17.84 9.72
N ALA A 92 5.51 18.15 9.00
CA ALA A 92 5.81 19.53 8.61
C ALA A 92 4.72 20.18 7.74
N SER A 93 3.86 19.38 7.09
CA SER A 93 2.83 19.87 6.15
C SER A 93 1.40 19.49 6.55
N THR A 94 1.21 18.74 7.65
CA THR A 94 -0.09 18.18 8.02
C THR A 94 -0.26 18.21 9.53
N ALA A 95 -1.41 18.68 10.00
CA ALA A 95 -1.74 18.62 11.42
C ALA A 95 -2.03 17.18 11.86
N ALA A 96 -1.85 16.91 13.15
CA ALA A 96 -2.29 15.64 13.73
C ALA A 96 -3.81 15.49 13.60
N ALA A 97 -4.27 14.27 13.32
CA ALA A 97 -5.69 13.94 13.18
C ALA A 97 -5.97 12.60 13.86
N ALA A 98 -7.10 12.50 14.56
CA ALA A 98 -7.56 11.25 15.14
C ALA A 98 -9.06 11.11 14.95
N GLN A 99 -9.51 9.90 14.58
CA GLN A 99 -10.90 9.62 14.29
C GLN A 99 -11.25 8.18 14.68
N ARG A 100 -12.42 8.00 15.30
CA ARG A 100 -13.02 6.68 15.53
C ARG A 100 -14.27 6.56 14.68
N ILE A 101 -14.25 5.69 13.66
CA ILE A 101 -15.38 5.44 12.77
C ILE A 101 -15.95 4.06 13.04
N LEU A 102 -17.22 3.98 13.45
CA LEU A 102 -17.95 2.73 13.55
C LEU A 102 -18.45 2.31 12.16
N LEU A 103 -18.03 1.12 11.74
CA LEU A 103 -18.62 0.38 10.62
C LEU A 103 -19.61 -0.63 11.20
N LEU A 104 -20.89 -0.48 10.86
CA LEU A 104 -21.98 -1.30 11.35
C LEU A 104 -22.68 -2.03 10.18
N PRO A 105 -22.18 -3.21 9.75
CA PRO A 105 -22.81 -4.01 8.71
C PRO A 105 -24.26 -4.39 9.05
N ASP A 106 -25.03 -4.78 8.02
CA ASP A 106 -26.42 -5.19 8.21
C ASP A 106 -26.53 -6.39 9.16
N GLY A 107 -27.32 -6.22 10.22
CA GLY A 107 -27.52 -7.24 11.25
C GLY A 107 -26.42 -7.31 12.32
N ALA A 108 -25.41 -6.44 12.26
CA ALA A 108 -24.39 -6.35 13.29
C ALA A 108 -24.94 -5.73 14.59
N ALA A 109 -24.35 -6.13 15.72
CA ALA A 109 -24.64 -5.52 17.02
C ALA A 109 -23.77 -4.27 17.22
N GLU A 110 -24.36 -3.19 17.70
CA GLU A 110 -23.57 -2.02 18.11
C GLU A 110 -22.65 -2.39 19.29
N PRO A 111 -21.41 -1.86 19.33
CA PRO A 111 -20.51 -2.04 20.46
C PRO A 111 -21.11 -1.59 21.80
N LEU A 112 -20.98 -2.39 22.86
CA LEU A 112 -21.65 -2.14 24.14
C LEU A 112 -21.07 -0.95 24.93
N GLU A 113 -19.75 -0.77 24.90
CA GLU A 113 -19.04 0.24 25.72
C GLU A 113 -18.07 1.11 24.92
N ALA A 114 -18.17 1.08 23.59
CA ALA A 114 -17.29 1.86 22.73
C ALA A 114 -17.86 3.24 22.38
N LYS A 115 -16.97 4.16 22.03
CA LYS A 115 -17.33 5.48 21.48
C LYS A 115 -16.77 5.60 20.07
N TRP A 116 -17.48 6.35 19.24
CA TRP A 116 -17.10 6.68 17.88
C TRP A 116 -17.54 8.11 17.57
N ASP A 117 -16.81 8.76 16.68
CA ASP A 117 -17.07 10.11 16.19
C ASP A 117 -18.05 10.11 15.02
N ALA A 118 -18.03 9.03 14.22
CA ALA A 118 -18.90 8.82 13.08
C ALA A 118 -19.34 7.36 12.96
N LYS A 119 -20.47 7.14 12.28
CA LYS A 119 -21.02 5.80 12.03
C LYS A 119 -21.38 5.65 10.55
N ILE A 120 -20.99 4.53 9.96
CA ILE A 120 -21.44 4.07 8.64
C ILE A 120 -22.29 2.82 8.87
N GLU A 121 -23.54 2.88 8.40
CA GLU A 121 -24.47 1.74 8.46
C GLU A 121 -24.47 1.00 7.11
N GLY A 122 -24.52 -0.34 7.18
CA GLY A 122 -24.52 -1.22 6.02
C GLY A 122 -23.15 -1.34 5.34
N PRO A 123 -23.08 -2.07 4.21
CA PRO A 123 -21.85 -2.20 3.44
C PRO A 123 -21.44 -0.86 2.79
N VAL A 124 -20.13 -0.61 2.71
CA VAL A 124 -19.59 0.55 1.99
C VAL A 124 -19.64 0.29 0.49
N THR A 125 -20.45 1.06 -0.23
CA THR A 125 -20.71 0.90 -1.68
C THR A 125 -20.52 2.20 -2.47
N SER A 126 -20.36 3.33 -1.79
CA SER A 126 -20.10 4.63 -2.39
C SER A 126 -19.01 5.38 -1.63
N VAL A 127 -17.85 5.56 -2.27
CA VAL A 127 -16.72 6.31 -1.73
C VAL A 127 -16.23 7.37 -2.71
N VAL A 128 -15.61 8.42 -2.17
CA VAL A 128 -14.82 9.39 -2.95
C VAL A 128 -13.37 9.38 -2.48
N THR A 129 -12.42 9.41 -3.40
CA THR A 129 -10.98 9.37 -3.09
C THR A 129 -10.29 10.67 -3.52
N LEU A 130 -9.71 11.39 -2.57
CA LEU A 130 -9.10 12.70 -2.84
C LEU A 130 -7.57 12.71 -2.95
N ALA A 131 -6.89 11.61 -2.64
CA ALA A 131 -5.47 11.41 -2.92
C ALA A 131 -5.24 10.37 -4.02
N SER A 132 -4.14 10.53 -4.76
CA SER A 132 -3.82 9.62 -5.87
C SER A 132 -3.50 8.20 -5.40
N SER A 133 -2.84 8.06 -4.25
CA SER A 133 -2.41 6.75 -3.71
C SER A 133 -3.59 5.84 -3.41
N HIS A 134 -4.78 6.38 -3.13
CA HIS A 134 -5.97 5.57 -2.91
C HIS A 134 -6.28 4.66 -4.11
N ALA A 135 -5.96 5.08 -5.35
CA ALA A 135 -6.28 4.32 -6.56
C ALA A 135 -5.76 2.87 -6.51
N GLY A 136 -4.47 2.69 -6.20
CA GLY A 136 -3.86 1.37 -6.06
C GLY A 136 -4.37 0.61 -4.86
N HIS A 137 -4.60 1.26 -3.72
CA HIS A 137 -5.18 0.58 -2.54
C HIS A 137 -6.56 -0.04 -2.84
N PHE A 138 -7.43 0.66 -3.59
CA PHE A 138 -8.71 0.09 -4.02
C PHE A 138 -8.55 -0.94 -5.15
N ALA A 139 -7.66 -0.69 -6.13
CA ALA A 139 -7.48 -1.57 -7.28
C ALA A 139 -6.90 -2.94 -6.89
N ASN A 140 -5.91 -2.98 -6.01
CA ASN A 140 -5.30 -4.22 -5.51
C ASN A 140 -6.25 -5.05 -4.64
N LEU A 141 -7.35 -4.46 -4.18
CA LEU A 141 -8.43 -5.16 -3.51
C LEU A 141 -9.61 -5.49 -4.43
N ASP A 142 -9.51 -5.29 -5.75
CA ASP A 142 -10.65 -5.41 -6.67
C ASP A 142 -11.89 -4.63 -6.18
N ALA A 143 -11.67 -3.43 -5.63
CA ALA A 143 -12.70 -2.63 -4.95
C ALA A 143 -12.97 -1.28 -5.63
N VAL A 144 -12.53 -1.10 -6.89
CA VAL A 144 -12.78 0.15 -7.64
C VAL A 144 -14.27 0.38 -7.91
N ASP A 145 -15.09 -0.67 -7.91
CA ASP A 145 -16.54 -0.58 -8.12
C ASP A 145 -17.26 0.25 -7.05
N VAL A 146 -16.70 0.38 -5.83
CA VAL A 146 -17.26 1.26 -4.79
C VAL A 146 -16.85 2.73 -4.96
N VAL A 147 -15.82 3.02 -5.76
CA VAL A 147 -15.32 4.39 -6.00
C VAL A 147 -16.25 5.11 -6.97
N LYS A 148 -16.98 6.11 -6.49
CA LYS A 148 -17.89 6.93 -7.31
C LYS A 148 -17.28 8.23 -7.78
N GLY A 149 -16.27 8.74 -7.07
CA GLY A 149 -15.53 9.94 -7.47
C GLY A 149 -14.05 9.87 -7.09
N CYS A 150 -13.18 10.47 -7.90
CA CYS A 150 -11.75 10.59 -7.58
C CYS A 150 -11.12 11.91 -8.05
N SER A 151 -9.99 12.27 -7.44
CA SER A 151 -9.22 13.47 -7.80
C SER A 151 -8.21 13.26 -8.93
N ILE A 152 -8.15 12.05 -9.52
CA ILE A 152 -7.29 11.73 -10.66
C ILE A 152 -8.04 11.96 -11.96
N LYS A 153 -7.45 12.72 -12.90
CA LYS A 153 -8.05 12.89 -14.23
C LYS A 153 -7.89 11.62 -15.06
N PRO A 154 -8.87 11.25 -15.91
CA PRO A 154 -8.80 10.06 -16.76
C PRO A 154 -7.51 9.96 -17.58
N GLU A 155 -7.07 11.07 -18.19
CA GLU A 155 -5.85 11.13 -19.01
C GLU A 155 -4.54 10.97 -18.23
N SER A 156 -4.60 11.00 -16.90
CA SER A 156 -3.47 10.86 -15.98
C SER A 156 -3.64 9.69 -15.01
N CYS A 157 -4.65 8.85 -15.21
CA CYS A 157 -4.85 7.65 -14.41
C CYS A 157 -4.08 6.49 -15.04
N TYR A 158 -3.18 5.90 -14.26
CA TYR A 158 -2.34 4.77 -14.67
C TYR A 158 -2.71 3.48 -13.93
N VAL A 159 -3.78 3.53 -13.12
CA VAL A 159 -4.40 2.35 -12.50
C VAL A 159 -5.57 1.90 -13.38
N ASP A 160 -5.37 0.81 -14.11
CA ASP A 160 -6.26 0.38 -15.22
C ASP A 160 -7.74 0.25 -14.81
N SER A 161 -8.03 -0.36 -13.66
CA SER A 161 -9.41 -0.56 -13.20
C SER A 161 -10.11 0.79 -12.92
N LEU A 162 -9.42 1.74 -12.28
CA LEU A 162 -9.95 3.08 -12.02
C LEU A 162 -10.07 3.90 -13.31
N LYS A 163 -9.08 3.81 -14.20
CA LYS A 163 -9.13 4.44 -15.53
C LYS A 163 -10.35 3.98 -16.31
N ASN A 164 -10.60 2.67 -16.35
CA ASN A 164 -11.78 2.11 -17.01
C ASN A 164 -13.09 2.61 -16.37
N ALA A 165 -13.15 2.70 -15.03
CA ALA A 165 -14.32 3.24 -14.32
C ALA A 165 -14.56 4.73 -14.65
N LEU A 166 -13.51 5.52 -14.82
CA LEU A 166 -13.59 6.91 -15.24
C LEU A 166 -14.04 7.05 -16.70
N GLU A 167 -13.50 6.23 -17.60
CA GLU A 167 -13.83 6.25 -19.04
C GLU A 167 -15.27 5.81 -19.31
N ASN A 168 -15.78 4.84 -18.53
CA ASN A 168 -17.15 4.34 -18.67
C ASN A 168 -18.19 5.13 -17.83
N GLY A 169 -17.74 6.06 -16.99
CA GLY A 169 -18.60 6.93 -16.17
C GLY A 169 -19.15 6.30 -14.88
N SER A 170 -18.66 5.11 -14.48
CA SER A 170 -19.00 4.50 -13.18
C SER A 170 -18.32 5.21 -12.00
N ALA A 171 -17.18 5.85 -12.27
CA ALA A 171 -16.54 6.82 -11.40
C ALA A 171 -16.41 8.16 -12.15
N VAL A 172 -16.42 9.28 -11.42
CA VAL A 172 -16.26 10.62 -12.03
C VAL A 172 -15.07 11.38 -11.45
N TYR A 173 -14.46 12.23 -12.26
CA TYR A 173 -13.44 13.16 -11.78
C TYR A 173 -14.11 14.31 -11.01
N VAL A 174 -13.73 14.51 -9.75
CA VAL A 174 -14.35 15.51 -8.85
C VAL A 174 -13.51 16.76 -8.63
N GLY A 175 -12.41 16.92 -9.38
CA GLY A 175 -11.49 18.04 -9.21
C GLY A 175 -10.31 17.72 -8.28
N THR A 176 -9.42 18.70 -8.14
CA THR A 176 -8.28 18.68 -7.19
C THR A 176 -8.51 19.71 -6.08
N SER A 177 -7.61 19.78 -5.10
CA SER A 177 -7.74 20.69 -3.97
C SER A 177 -8.01 22.16 -4.32
N SER A 178 -7.50 22.65 -5.46
CA SER A 178 -7.71 24.03 -5.94
C SER A 178 -8.98 24.23 -6.78
N SER A 179 -9.65 23.16 -7.22
CA SER A 179 -10.77 23.21 -8.18
C SER A 179 -11.83 22.14 -7.92
N LEU A 180 -11.97 21.72 -6.66
CA LEU A 180 -12.86 20.63 -6.27
C LEU A 180 -14.33 21.01 -6.46
N ASP A 181 -15.10 20.12 -7.06
CA ASP A 181 -16.53 20.27 -7.26
C ASP A 181 -17.31 19.66 -6.08
N GLN A 182 -17.59 20.50 -5.07
CA GLN A 182 -18.28 20.07 -3.85
C GLN A 182 -19.74 19.65 -4.11
N GLU A 183 -20.42 20.31 -5.06
CA GLU A 183 -21.79 19.98 -5.42
C GLU A 183 -21.84 18.61 -6.11
N LEU A 184 -20.89 18.32 -6.99
CA LEU A 184 -20.74 17.01 -7.60
C LEU A 184 -20.47 15.95 -6.54
N ILE A 185 -19.52 16.17 -5.62
CA ILE A 185 -19.23 15.20 -4.54
C ILE A 185 -20.47 14.92 -3.70
N ALA A 186 -21.21 15.95 -3.28
CA ALA A 186 -22.44 15.78 -2.53
C ALA A 186 -23.49 14.98 -3.32
N SER A 187 -23.60 15.21 -4.63
CA SER A 187 -24.54 14.48 -5.50
C SER A 187 -24.23 12.99 -5.66
N LEU A 188 -22.97 12.58 -5.45
CA LEU A 188 -22.57 11.17 -5.44
C LEU A 188 -23.01 10.43 -4.16
N ALA A 189 -23.47 11.17 -3.14
CA ALA A 189 -23.88 10.66 -1.84
C ALA A 189 -22.88 9.63 -1.25
N PRO A 190 -21.59 9.98 -1.10
CA PRO A 190 -20.61 9.06 -0.55
C PRO A 190 -20.89 8.74 0.91
N GLN A 191 -20.66 7.49 1.30
CA GLN A 191 -20.65 7.07 2.71
C GLN A 191 -19.37 7.54 3.41
N VAL A 192 -18.27 7.63 2.65
CA VAL A 192 -16.97 8.08 3.15
C VAL A 192 -16.16 8.73 2.03
N ILE A 193 -15.42 9.77 2.40
CA ILE A 193 -14.45 10.46 1.54
C ILE A 193 -13.06 10.22 2.13
N PHE A 194 -12.18 9.53 1.40
CA PHE A 194 -10.79 9.35 1.81
C PHE A 194 -9.96 10.55 1.41
N VAL A 195 -9.25 11.13 2.37
CA VAL A 195 -8.48 12.37 2.23
C VAL A 195 -7.01 12.09 2.50
N GLY A 196 -6.12 12.56 1.63
CA GLY A 196 -4.68 12.50 1.87
C GLY A 196 -4.20 13.53 2.88
N GLY A 197 -2.88 13.64 3.01
CA GLY A 197 -2.25 14.50 4.01
C GLY A 197 -1.83 15.89 3.57
N MET A 198 -1.90 16.24 2.28
CA MET A 198 -1.43 17.57 1.88
C MET A 198 -2.30 18.65 2.53
N SER A 199 -1.72 19.78 2.94
CA SER A 199 -2.48 20.84 3.63
C SER A 199 -3.71 21.28 2.83
N SER A 200 -3.59 21.31 1.50
CA SER A 200 -4.69 21.64 0.60
C SER A 200 -5.84 20.61 0.62
N ASP A 201 -5.52 19.34 0.86
CA ASP A 201 -6.52 18.27 0.94
C ASP A 201 -7.27 18.37 2.27
N VAL A 202 -6.56 18.69 3.36
CA VAL A 202 -7.14 18.95 4.69
C VAL A 202 -8.07 20.16 4.68
N GLU A 203 -7.68 21.27 4.07
CA GLU A 203 -8.54 22.46 3.93
C GLU A 203 -9.81 22.17 3.12
N VAL A 204 -9.72 21.28 2.13
CA VAL A 204 -10.87 20.81 1.37
C VAL A 204 -11.77 19.92 2.22
N ALA A 205 -11.18 18.98 2.98
CA ALA A 205 -11.92 18.07 3.85
C ALA A 205 -12.77 18.83 4.88
N GLN A 206 -12.21 19.87 5.51
CA GLN A 206 -12.93 20.70 6.47
C GLN A 206 -14.24 21.30 5.90
N LYS A 207 -14.23 21.75 4.64
CA LYS A 207 -15.43 22.30 3.98
C LYS A 207 -16.47 21.22 3.66
N LEU A 208 -16.01 20.01 3.32
CA LEU A 208 -16.88 18.86 3.09
C LEU A 208 -17.51 18.39 4.41
N GLU A 209 -16.75 18.38 5.49
CA GLU A 209 -17.20 18.08 6.85
C GLU A 209 -18.23 19.10 7.35
N GLU A 210 -18.03 20.40 7.10
CA GLU A 210 -19.02 21.45 7.38
C GLU A 210 -20.37 21.21 6.67
N SER A 211 -20.33 20.51 5.53
CA SER A 211 -21.52 20.12 4.75
C SER A 211 -22.14 18.79 5.21
N GLY A 212 -21.59 18.17 6.27
CA GLY A 212 -22.07 16.92 6.86
C GLY A 212 -21.55 15.66 6.18
N LEU A 213 -20.54 15.76 5.31
CA LEU A 213 -19.91 14.60 4.67
C LEU A 213 -18.81 14.02 5.56
N LEU A 214 -18.75 12.68 5.66
CA LEU A 214 -17.73 12.00 6.44
C LEU A 214 -16.41 11.94 5.67
N CYS A 215 -15.41 12.68 6.15
CA CYS A 215 -14.03 12.57 5.66
C CYS A 215 -13.21 11.67 6.59
N VAL A 216 -12.39 10.79 6.01
CA VAL A 216 -11.43 9.93 6.72
C VAL A 216 -10.04 10.28 6.23
N TYR A 217 -9.20 10.74 7.15
CA TYR A 217 -7.80 11.06 6.85
C TYR A 217 -7.00 9.76 6.70
N PHE A 218 -6.29 9.64 5.59
CA PHE A 218 -5.50 8.49 5.19
C PHE A 218 -4.02 8.83 5.34
N GLY A 219 -3.33 8.19 6.27
CA GLY A 219 -2.01 8.58 6.79
C GLY A 219 -0.81 7.99 6.05
N ASP A 220 -1.01 7.35 4.90
CA ASP A 220 0.05 6.71 4.12
C ASP A 220 1.20 7.67 3.75
N PHE A 221 0.89 8.95 3.58
CA PHE A 221 1.84 10.02 3.27
C PHE A 221 2.80 10.36 4.42
N ALA A 222 2.43 10.02 5.67
CA ALA A 222 3.19 10.31 6.87
C ALA A 222 4.17 9.17 7.21
N GLU A 223 4.09 8.05 6.49
CA GLU A 223 4.97 6.91 6.69
C GLU A 223 6.38 7.19 6.19
N GLU A 224 7.36 6.81 7.00
CA GLU A 224 8.80 6.80 6.64
C GLU A 224 9.23 5.42 6.14
N ASP A 225 8.37 4.41 6.27
CA ASP A 225 8.62 3.03 5.85
C ASP A 225 7.74 2.65 4.66
N TYR A 226 8.33 2.01 3.64
CA TYR A 226 7.60 1.63 2.43
C TYR A 226 6.57 0.53 2.66
N MET A 227 6.81 -0.42 3.58
CA MET A 227 5.80 -1.40 3.98
C MET A 227 4.72 -0.74 4.84
N GLY A 228 5.10 0.22 5.69
CA GLY A 228 4.17 1.05 6.45
C GLY A 228 3.18 1.73 5.52
N ARG A 229 3.69 2.40 4.48
CA ARG A 229 2.87 3.03 3.46
C ARG A 229 1.95 2.05 2.73
N ALA A 230 2.46 0.87 2.36
CA ALA A 230 1.67 -0.13 1.66
C ALA A 230 0.55 -0.72 2.53
N GLN A 231 0.81 -0.93 3.82
CA GLN A 231 -0.11 -1.61 4.73
C GLN A 231 -1.37 -0.81 5.06
N TRP A 232 -1.43 0.48 4.71
CA TRP A 232 -2.69 1.24 4.72
C TRP A 232 -3.79 0.64 3.81
N ILE A 233 -3.46 -0.32 2.93
CA ILE A 233 -4.45 -1.12 2.19
C ILE A 233 -5.38 -1.90 3.12
N GLU A 234 -4.93 -2.28 4.31
CA GLU A 234 -5.73 -3.02 5.29
C GLU A 234 -6.82 -2.15 5.91
N LEU A 235 -6.60 -0.83 6.04
CA LEU A 235 -7.65 0.11 6.42
C LEU A 235 -8.74 0.14 5.34
N ILE A 236 -8.36 0.26 4.06
CA ILE A 236 -9.35 0.17 2.95
C ILE A 236 -10.08 -1.16 2.98
N GLY A 237 -9.34 -2.26 3.17
CA GLY A 237 -9.90 -3.61 3.32
C GLY A 237 -10.98 -3.67 4.41
N ALA A 238 -10.76 -3.07 5.57
CA ALA A 238 -11.74 -3.05 6.64
C ALA A 238 -13.02 -2.27 6.27
N PHE A 239 -12.88 -1.13 5.58
CA PHE A 239 -14.02 -0.33 5.08
C PHE A 239 -14.87 -1.09 4.06
N VAL A 240 -14.24 -1.84 3.15
CA VAL A 240 -14.95 -2.54 2.05
C VAL A 240 -15.18 -4.04 2.31
N ASP A 241 -15.00 -4.49 3.54
CA ASP A 241 -15.16 -5.89 3.98
C ASP A 241 -14.27 -6.90 3.23
N LYS A 242 -13.02 -6.51 3.02
CA LYS A 242 -11.95 -7.28 2.35
C LYS A 242 -10.71 -7.43 3.22
N ASP A 243 -10.90 -7.52 4.54
CA ASP A 243 -9.83 -7.56 5.55
C ASP A 243 -8.82 -8.69 5.27
N GLN A 244 -9.33 -9.89 4.95
CA GLN A 244 -8.46 -11.02 4.67
C GLN A 244 -7.67 -10.85 3.36
N GLN A 245 -8.30 -10.33 2.31
CA GLN A 245 -7.63 -10.04 1.04
C GLN A 245 -6.52 -9.01 1.22
N ALA A 246 -6.76 -7.96 2.02
CA ALA A 246 -5.75 -6.94 2.29
C ALA A 246 -4.56 -7.49 3.09
N ARG A 247 -4.81 -8.28 4.14
CA ARG A 247 -3.74 -8.93 4.92
C ARG A 247 -2.93 -9.93 4.09
N ASP A 248 -3.61 -10.71 3.25
CA ASP A 248 -2.96 -11.65 2.33
C ASP A 248 -2.07 -10.90 1.33
N PHE A 249 -2.56 -9.79 0.77
CA PHE A 249 -1.80 -8.94 -0.14
C PHE A 249 -0.51 -8.38 0.50
N ILE A 250 -0.57 -7.93 1.76
CA ILE A 250 0.62 -7.44 2.47
C ILE A 250 1.62 -8.56 2.79
N ARG A 251 1.13 -9.74 3.20
CA ARG A 251 2.00 -10.91 3.40
C ARG A 251 2.69 -11.34 2.11
N ASP A 252 1.97 -11.32 1.00
CA ASP A 252 2.52 -11.70 -0.31
C ASP A 252 3.52 -10.65 -0.81
N ASN A 253 3.26 -9.35 -0.57
CA ASN A 253 4.25 -8.29 -0.80
C ASN A 253 5.51 -8.52 0.02
N LYS A 254 5.38 -8.77 1.32
CA LYS A 254 6.52 -9.01 2.22
C LYS A 254 7.37 -10.20 1.76
N THR A 255 6.72 -11.29 1.34
CA THR A 255 7.41 -12.48 0.82
C THR A 255 8.26 -12.14 -0.41
N GLN A 256 7.69 -11.42 -1.38
CA GLN A 256 8.41 -11.02 -2.59
C GLN A 256 9.52 -10.00 -2.31
N VAL A 257 9.29 -9.07 -1.36
CA VAL A 257 10.33 -8.15 -0.88
C VAL A 257 11.50 -8.96 -0.32
N ASP A 258 11.26 -9.92 0.56
CA ASP A 258 12.30 -10.75 1.17
C ASP A 258 13.12 -11.53 0.13
N GLU A 259 12.48 -12.02 -0.94
CA GLU A 259 13.17 -12.66 -2.07
C GLU A 259 14.11 -11.69 -2.80
N VAL A 260 13.67 -10.46 -3.05
CA VAL A 260 14.51 -9.40 -3.65
C VAL A 260 15.66 -9.05 -2.72
N LEU A 261 15.39 -8.89 -1.42
CA LEU A 261 16.39 -8.55 -0.42
C LEU A 261 17.47 -9.64 -0.30
N ALA A 262 17.08 -10.90 -0.27
CA ALA A 262 18.02 -12.02 -0.25
C ALA A 262 18.91 -12.07 -1.51
N LYS A 263 18.40 -11.62 -2.67
CA LYS A 263 19.18 -11.55 -3.90
C LYS A 263 20.25 -10.46 -3.82
N VAL A 264 19.91 -9.27 -3.31
CA VAL A 264 20.86 -8.14 -3.19
C VAL A 264 21.91 -8.32 -2.10
N GLU A 265 21.74 -9.25 -1.15
CA GLU A 265 22.79 -9.58 -0.16
C GLU A 265 24.13 -9.99 -0.81
N SER A 266 24.08 -10.46 -2.06
CA SER A 266 25.28 -10.83 -2.83
C SER A 266 25.97 -9.66 -3.54
N ALA A 267 25.40 -8.46 -3.51
CA ALA A 267 25.98 -7.28 -4.13
C ALA A 267 27.24 -6.81 -3.37
N GLU A 268 28.32 -6.55 -4.11
CA GLU A 268 29.57 -6.04 -3.53
C GLU A 268 29.61 -4.50 -3.48
N GLU A 269 28.79 -3.86 -4.32
CA GLU A 269 28.71 -2.40 -4.44
C GLU A 269 27.42 -1.89 -3.78
N HIS A 270 27.48 -0.69 -3.22
CA HIS A 270 26.36 -0.01 -2.54
C HIS A 270 26.21 1.38 -3.15
N PRO A 271 25.46 1.53 -4.26
CA PRO A 271 25.47 2.76 -5.04
C PRO A 271 24.95 3.97 -4.24
N ALA A 272 25.59 5.12 -4.43
CA ALA A 272 25.12 6.40 -3.94
C ALA A 272 23.98 6.92 -4.84
N VAL A 273 22.83 7.19 -4.23
CA VAL A 273 21.58 7.56 -4.92
C VAL A 273 21.22 8.99 -4.58
N LEU A 274 21.13 9.86 -5.58
CA LEU A 274 20.54 11.19 -5.44
C LEU A 274 19.07 11.16 -5.88
N TRP A 275 18.15 11.24 -4.92
CA TRP A 275 16.71 11.31 -5.19
C TRP A 275 16.18 12.73 -4.95
N TYR A 276 15.61 13.34 -5.98
CA TYR A 276 15.14 14.73 -5.88
C TYR A 276 13.84 14.97 -6.64
N THR A 277 13.21 16.10 -6.36
CA THR A 277 12.12 16.65 -7.15
C THR A 277 12.48 18.06 -7.57
N HIS A 278 12.09 18.46 -8.78
CA HIS A 278 12.35 19.78 -9.31
C HIS A 278 11.22 20.19 -10.24
N SER A 279 10.84 21.45 -10.17
CA SER A 279 10.00 22.09 -11.17
C SER A 279 10.89 22.96 -12.05
N SER A 280 10.73 22.90 -13.38
CA SER A 280 11.48 23.76 -14.30
C SER A 280 11.31 25.26 -13.97
N SER A 281 10.19 25.64 -13.36
CA SER A 281 9.90 27.00 -12.89
C SER A 281 10.46 27.37 -11.50
N ALA A 282 10.96 26.40 -10.72
CA ALA A 282 11.50 26.64 -9.38
C ALA A 282 13.02 26.86 -9.42
N PRO A 283 13.58 27.78 -8.62
CA PRO A 283 15.03 28.03 -8.59
C PRO A 283 15.81 27.06 -7.68
N HIS A 284 15.16 26.05 -7.11
CA HIS A 284 15.74 25.15 -6.12
C HIS A 284 15.39 23.70 -6.43
N PHE A 285 16.27 22.80 -6.02
CA PHE A 285 16.07 21.35 -6.07
C PHE A 285 15.62 20.88 -4.70
N ASN A 286 14.60 20.03 -4.64
CA ASN A 286 14.13 19.47 -3.37
C ASN A 286 14.60 18.03 -3.26
N VAL A 287 15.65 17.82 -2.46
CA VAL A 287 16.30 16.52 -2.25
C VAL A 287 15.63 15.80 -1.10
N ARG A 288 15.43 14.48 -1.23
CA ARG A 288 14.83 13.63 -0.19
C ARG A 288 15.85 13.29 0.89
N THR A 289 15.39 13.11 2.11
CA THR A 289 16.23 12.87 3.29
C THR A 289 15.93 11.50 3.91
N ASP A 290 16.62 11.19 5.00
CA ASP A 290 16.41 9.97 5.79
C ASP A 290 15.01 9.81 6.38
N LYS A 291 14.24 10.89 6.49
CA LYS A 291 12.85 10.93 7.01
C LYS A 291 11.77 10.75 5.94
N ASP A 292 12.16 10.46 4.70
CA ASP A 292 11.21 10.16 3.62
C ASP A 292 11.17 8.66 3.35
N TYR A 293 10.00 8.11 3.04
CA TYR A 293 9.87 6.69 2.69
C TYR A 293 10.77 6.25 1.52
N VAL A 294 11.20 7.16 0.64
CA VAL A 294 12.16 6.77 -0.41
C VAL A 294 13.51 6.35 0.17
N ASN A 295 13.90 6.86 1.34
CA ASN A 295 15.13 6.42 2.01
C ASN A 295 15.01 4.97 2.48
N SER A 296 13.85 4.55 3.01
CA SER A 296 13.65 3.15 3.40
C SER A 296 13.65 2.22 2.18
N ILE A 297 13.17 2.67 1.01
CA ILE A 297 13.27 1.93 -0.26
C ILE A 297 14.74 1.77 -0.69
N VAL A 298 15.49 2.88 -0.76
CA VAL A 298 16.91 2.88 -1.19
C VAL A 298 17.75 2.02 -0.24
N SER A 299 17.59 2.22 1.07
CA SER A 299 18.37 1.52 2.09
C SER A 299 18.06 0.04 2.16
N ALA A 300 16.79 -0.36 1.96
CA ALA A 300 16.40 -1.76 2.00
C ALA A 300 17.16 -2.60 0.97
N VAL A 301 17.37 -2.07 -0.24
CA VAL A 301 18.14 -2.75 -1.28
C VAL A 301 19.65 -2.48 -1.22
N GLY A 302 20.14 -1.89 -0.13
CA GLY A 302 21.56 -1.64 0.09
C GLY A 302 22.14 -0.44 -0.66
N GLY A 303 21.32 0.48 -1.17
CA GLY A 303 21.79 1.77 -1.68
C GLY A 303 22.02 2.78 -0.56
N GLN A 304 22.74 3.85 -0.86
CA GLN A 304 22.97 4.98 0.05
C GLN A 304 22.29 6.24 -0.48
N LEU A 305 21.27 6.75 0.20
CA LEU A 305 20.65 8.02 -0.17
C LEU A 305 21.60 9.20 0.13
N LEU A 306 21.84 10.06 -0.86
CA LEU A 306 22.62 11.28 -0.71
C LEU A 306 21.74 12.47 -0.32
N PHE A 307 22.05 13.06 0.83
CA PHE A 307 21.42 14.27 1.34
C PHE A 307 22.36 14.99 2.31
N PRO A 308 22.17 16.30 2.56
CA PRO A 308 22.95 17.02 3.57
C PRO A 308 22.65 16.51 4.99
N ALA A 309 23.71 16.35 5.78
CA ALA A 309 23.59 15.98 7.19
C ALA A 309 22.71 16.97 7.98
N GLU A 310 22.08 16.47 9.05
CA GLU A 310 21.25 17.26 9.99
C GLU A 310 19.96 17.85 9.36
N SER A 311 19.40 17.18 8.35
CA SER A 311 18.13 17.60 7.75
C SER A 311 16.93 17.39 8.70
N GLU A 312 16.11 18.43 8.88
CA GLU A 312 14.99 18.39 9.84
C GLU A 312 13.72 17.72 9.30
N GLY A 313 13.42 17.84 8.00
CA GLY A 313 12.22 17.28 7.37
C GLY A 313 12.51 16.12 6.41
N ASN A 314 11.47 15.60 5.75
CA ASN A 314 11.55 14.55 4.71
C ASN A 314 12.19 15.04 3.40
N SER A 315 12.38 16.34 3.25
CA SER A 315 13.07 16.92 2.11
C SER A 315 13.73 18.24 2.47
N VAL A 316 14.76 18.59 1.71
CA VAL A 316 15.54 19.81 1.87
C VAL A 316 15.69 20.53 0.53
N LYS A 317 15.47 21.84 0.55
CA LYS A 317 15.66 22.71 -0.62
C LYS A 317 17.12 23.11 -0.73
N LEU A 318 17.76 22.73 -1.82
CA LEU A 318 19.16 23.04 -2.09
C LEU A 318 19.31 24.18 -3.09
N SER A 319 20.39 24.93 -2.89
CA SER A 319 20.93 25.81 -3.92
C SER A 319 21.48 25.00 -5.09
N ASN A 320 21.73 25.65 -6.23
CA ASN A 320 22.38 24.97 -7.36
C ASN A 320 23.77 24.44 -6.98
N GLU A 321 24.56 25.20 -6.22
CA GLU A 321 25.91 24.81 -5.82
C GLU A 321 25.89 23.56 -4.93
N ASP A 322 25.04 23.54 -3.90
CA ASP A 322 24.93 22.39 -3.00
C ASP A 322 24.37 21.16 -3.72
N PHE A 323 23.42 21.35 -4.64
CA PHE A 323 22.89 20.27 -5.45
C PHE A 323 23.95 19.67 -6.38
N LEU A 324 24.79 20.50 -7.01
CA LEU A 324 25.89 20.04 -7.87
C LEU A 324 26.90 19.18 -7.11
N LEU A 325 27.16 19.45 -5.83
CA LEU A 325 28.04 18.62 -5.00
C LEU A 325 27.48 17.20 -4.90
N LEU A 326 26.22 17.04 -4.48
CA LEU A 326 25.58 15.73 -4.38
C LEU A 326 25.43 15.05 -5.75
N MET A 327 25.11 15.80 -6.80
CA MET A 327 24.94 15.29 -8.16
C MET A 327 26.24 14.70 -8.74
N ASN A 328 27.40 15.24 -8.35
CA ASN A 328 28.70 14.75 -8.78
C ASN A 328 29.20 13.55 -7.96
N GLU A 329 28.65 13.35 -6.76
CA GLU A 329 28.92 12.18 -5.91
C GLU A 329 28.00 11.00 -6.22
N ALA A 330 26.87 11.23 -6.88
CA ALA A 330 25.86 10.20 -7.15
C ALA A 330 26.30 9.21 -8.24
N ASP A 331 26.15 7.92 -7.94
CA ASP A 331 26.23 6.84 -8.93
C ASP A 331 24.93 6.76 -9.73
N LYS A 332 23.79 6.93 -9.05
CA LYS A 332 22.43 6.89 -9.62
C LYS A 332 21.70 8.20 -9.31
N ILE A 333 21.05 8.80 -10.30
CA ILE A 333 20.21 10.01 -10.12
C ILE A 333 18.76 9.66 -10.44
N ILE A 334 17.84 9.95 -9.52
CA ILE A 334 16.42 9.64 -9.66
C ILE A 334 15.56 10.90 -9.52
N LEU A 335 14.80 11.21 -10.57
CA LEU A 335 13.75 12.22 -10.51
C LEU A 335 12.47 11.62 -9.91
N GLY A 336 12.12 12.08 -8.71
CA GLY A 336 10.95 11.66 -7.94
C GLY A 336 9.60 12.22 -8.41
N VAL A 337 9.48 12.57 -9.68
CA VAL A 337 8.24 13.04 -10.31
C VAL A 337 8.10 12.36 -11.66
N SER A 338 6.96 11.71 -11.91
CA SER A 338 6.76 11.02 -13.19
C SER A 338 6.73 12.00 -14.37
N LEU A 339 7.04 11.49 -15.56
CA LEU A 339 7.09 12.28 -16.80
C LEU A 339 5.70 12.74 -17.28
N ASN A 340 4.62 12.42 -16.57
CA ASN A 340 3.28 12.92 -16.89
C ASN A 340 3.23 14.47 -16.94
N SER A 341 4.03 15.11 -16.07
CA SER A 341 4.18 16.58 -16.03
C SER A 341 5.17 17.12 -17.07
N TYR A 342 5.91 16.25 -17.76
CA TYR A 342 7.05 16.59 -18.61
C TYR A 342 7.07 15.75 -19.90
N LYS A 343 5.96 15.77 -20.65
CA LYS A 343 5.73 14.89 -21.82
C LYS A 343 6.77 15.02 -22.94
N GLU A 344 7.45 16.16 -23.02
CA GLU A 344 8.49 16.44 -24.03
C GLU A 344 9.91 16.10 -23.54
N ALA A 345 10.07 15.72 -22.27
CA ALA A 345 11.38 15.41 -21.71
C ALA A 345 11.86 14.05 -22.21
N LYS A 346 13.03 14.05 -22.83
CA LYS A 346 13.66 12.83 -23.38
C LYS A 346 14.71 12.24 -22.46
N ASP A 347 15.40 13.09 -21.71
CA ASP A 347 16.40 12.69 -20.73
C ASP A 347 16.52 13.79 -19.66
N MET A 348 17.40 13.57 -18.69
CA MET A 348 17.62 14.48 -17.57
C MET A 348 18.06 15.90 -18.00
N THR A 349 18.67 16.07 -19.19
CA THR A 349 19.09 17.38 -19.70
C THR A 349 17.93 18.30 -20.03
N TYR A 350 16.70 17.78 -20.11
CA TYR A 350 15.50 18.61 -20.17
C TYR A 350 15.44 19.62 -19.00
N PHE A 351 16.00 19.25 -17.85
CA PHE A 351 16.05 20.11 -16.66
C PHE A 351 17.32 20.95 -16.56
N ASN A 352 18.20 20.93 -17.56
CA ASN A 352 19.36 21.81 -17.60
C ASN A 352 18.93 23.27 -17.58
N LYS A 353 19.67 24.08 -16.85
CA LYS A 353 19.51 25.53 -16.79
C LYS A 353 20.86 26.17 -17.04
N GLU A 354 20.90 27.09 -18.01
CA GLU A 354 22.10 27.86 -18.34
C GLU A 354 22.67 28.51 -17.08
N ASP A 355 23.99 28.39 -16.90
CA ASP A 355 24.75 28.87 -15.75
C ASP A 355 24.31 28.34 -14.37
N GLN A 356 23.58 27.22 -14.32
CA GLN A 356 23.09 26.62 -13.06
C GLN A 356 23.47 25.14 -12.93
N VAL A 357 22.68 24.26 -13.54
CA VAL A 357 22.88 22.81 -13.46
C VAL A 357 22.91 22.26 -14.87
N ASP A 358 23.97 21.51 -15.15
CA ASP A 358 24.13 20.76 -16.39
C ASP A 358 24.31 19.27 -16.06
N PHE A 359 23.22 18.52 -16.17
CA PHE A 359 23.19 17.08 -15.94
C PHE A 359 24.09 16.32 -16.92
N SER A 360 24.47 16.89 -18.07
CA SER A 360 25.35 16.20 -19.01
C SER A 360 26.80 16.03 -18.50
N THR A 361 27.14 16.72 -17.41
CA THR A 361 28.49 16.72 -16.82
C THR A 361 28.67 15.71 -15.67
N THR A 362 27.60 15.12 -15.13
CA THR A 362 27.71 14.15 -14.02
C THR A 362 28.16 12.76 -14.49
N PRO A 363 28.93 12.01 -13.67
CA PRO A 363 29.26 10.61 -13.93
C PRO A 363 28.05 9.72 -14.19
N ALA A 364 26.94 9.94 -13.48
CA ALA A 364 25.72 9.16 -13.63
C ALA A 364 25.14 9.30 -15.05
N PHE A 365 25.11 10.52 -15.61
CA PHE A 365 24.62 10.74 -16.97
C PHE A 365 25.52 10.07 -18.02
N ALA A 366 26.84 10.17 -17.86
CA ALA A 366 27.80 9.51 -18.75
C ALA A 366 27.64 7.98 -18.77
N SER A 367 27.24 7.39 -17.63
CA SER A 367 27.01 5.95 -17.47
C SER A 367 25.57 5.52 -17.77
N ARG A 368 24.70 6.46 -18.21
CA ARG A 368 23.27 6.27 -18.42
C ARG A 368 22.45 5.92 -17.17
N ASP A 369 22.98 6.25 -16.00
CA ASP A 369 22.38 6.01 -14.68
C ASP A 369 21.51 7.17 -14.18
N CYS A 370 20.65 7.65 -15.07
CA CYS A 370 19.62 8.63 -14.76
C CYS A 370 18.25 7.97 -14.90
N TYR A 371 17.41 8.13 -13.89
CA TYR A 371 16.13 7.46 -13.75
C TYR A 371 15.04 8.45 -13.36
N VAL A 372 13.80 8.03 -13.52
CA VAL A 372 12.60 8.75 -13.10
C VAL A 372 11.59 7.74 -12.55
N VAL A 373 10.76 8.17 -11.62
CA VAL A 373 9.69 7.30 -11.12
C VAL A 373 8.62 7.01 -12.18
N GLY A 374 8.04 5.82 -12.10
CA GLY A 374 6.97 5.34 -12.95
C GLY A 374 5.73 6.22 -12.91
N TYR A 375 4.88 6.08 -13.92
CA TYR A 375 3.69 6.93 -14.08
C TYR A 375 2.65 6.74 -12.98
N ASP A 376 2.59 5.54 -12.41
CA ASP A 376 1.71 5.14 -11.31
C ASP A 376 2.37 5.21 -9.93
N TRP A 377 3.61 5.69 -9.82
CA TRP A 377 4.39 5.70 -8.55
C TRP A 377 3.63 6.29 -7.36
N ALA A 378 2.90 7.39 -7.59
CA ALA A 378 2.08 8.05 -6.56
C ALA A 378 0.63 7.54 -6.52
N GLN A 379 0.24 6.64 -7.42
CA GLN A 379 -1.11 6.07 -7.54
C GLN A 379 -1.19 4.68 -6.92
N ASP A 380 -0.10 3.92 -6.96
CA ASP A 380 -0.05 2.52 -6.54
C ASP A 380 1.04 2.26 -5.50
N THR A 381 0.86 2.87 -4.34
CA THR A 381 1.81 2.79 -3.23
C THR A 381 1.65 1.53 -2.37
N ALA A 382 0.63 0.71 -2.66
CA ALA A 382 0.39 -0.56 -1.98
C ALA A 382 1.31 -1.69 -2.50
N ASN A 383 1.77 -1.61 -3.76
CA ASN A 383 2.65 -2.61 -4.37
C ASN A 383 4.13 -2.42 -3.98
N ALA A 384 4.42 -2.57 -2.69
CA ALA A 384 5.77 -2.51 -2.14
C ALA A 384 6.75 -3.47 -2.83
N ALA A 385 6.31 -4.67 -3.21
CA ALA A 385 7.14 -5.65 -3.90
C ALA A 385 7.63 -5.15 -5.27
N GLU A 386 6.76 -4.54 -6.07
CA GLU A 386 7.13 -3.99 -7.38
C GLU A 386 8.05 -2.78 -7.24
N ILE A 387 7.79 -1.93 -6.24
CA ILE A 387 8.63 -0.77 -5.91
C ILE A 387 10.06 -1.23 -5.53
N ILE A 388 10.17 -2.19 -4.61
CA ILE A 388 11.47 -2.71 -4.15
C ILE A 388 12.19 -3.46 -5.28
N ARG A 389 11.48 -4.25 -6.08
CA ARG A 389 12.06 -4.93 -7.25
C ARG A 389 12.60 -3.93 -8.27
N SER A 390 11.84 -2.88 -8.58
CA SER A 390 12.26 -1.83 -9.51
C SER A 390 13.48 -1.06 -8.98
N MET A 391 13.50 -0.75 -7.68
CA MET A 391 14.68 -0.14 -7.05
C MET A 391 15.90 -1.07 -7.10
N ALA A 392 15.75 -2.35 -6.75
CA ALA A 392 16.85 -3.30 -6.81
C ALA A 392 17.40 -3.47 -8.23
N ALA A 393 16.52 -3.48 -9.24
CA ALA A 393 16.93 -3.51 -10.64
C ALA A 393 17.59 -2.20 -11.10
N CYS A 394 17.16 -1.05 -10.58
CA CYS A 394 17.81 0.24 -10.81
C CYS A 394 19.24 0.28 -10.24
N LEU A 395 19.45 -0.27 -9.03
CA LEU A 395 20.78 -0.26 -8.41
C LEU A 395 21.70 -1.35 -8.99
N TYR A 396 21.16 -2.52 -9.32
CA TYR A 396 21.91 -3.69 -9.76
C TYR A 396 21.35 -4.29 -11.06
N PRO A 397 21.45 -3.60 -12.20
CA PRO A 397 20.81 -4.02 -13.46
C PRO A 397 21.24 -5.42 -13.93
N ASP A 398 22.52 -5.78 -13.74
CA ASP A 398 23.04 -7.09 -14.13
C ASP A 398 22.45 -8.22 -13.27
N LEU A 399 22.32 -8.00 -11.96
CA LEU A 399 21.76 -8.97 -11.02
C LEU A 399 20.28 -9.24 -11.31
N PHE A 400 19.55 -8.25 -11.83
CA PHE A 400 18.13 -8.35 -12.16
C PHE A 400 17.87 -8.40 -13.67
N SER A 401 18.86 -8.77 -14.48
CA SER A 401 18.72 -8.88 -15.95
C SER A 401 17.68 -9.93 -16.40
N ASP A 402 17.32 -10.87 -15.52
CA ASP A 402 16.29 -11.89 -15.70
C ASP A 402 14.86 -11.38 -15.51
N VAL A 403 14.68 -10.25 -14.83
CA VAL A 403 13.36 -9.68 -14.55
C VAL A 403 12.86 -8.90 -15.79
N PRO A 404 11.62 -9.13 -16.27
CA PRO A 404 11.04 -8.38 -17.41
C PRO A 404 10.93 -6.88 -17.14
N ASP A 405 10.98 -6.06 -18.20
CA ASP A 405 10.84 -4.59 -18.07
C ASP A 405 9.46 -4.18 -17.55
N SER A 406 8.41 -4.95 -17.83
CA SER A 406 7.06 -4.74 -17.28
C SER A 406 7.02 -4.84 -15.76
N ASP A 407 8.00 -5.51 -15.15
CA ASP A 407 8.03 -5.79 -13.72
C ASP A 407 9.05 -4.86 -13.01
N LYS A 408 9.58 -3.87 -13.74
CA LYS A 408 10.56 -2.85 -13.29
C LYS A 408 10.09 -1.42 -13.58
N ASP A 409 8.79 -1.22 -13.80
CA ASP A 409 8.24 0.02 -14.33
C ASP A 409 8.01 1.11 -13.27
N LYS A 410 8.21 0.81 -11.99
CA LYS A 410 8.12 1.81 -10.91
C LYS A 410 9.32 2.76 -10.90
N ILE A 411 10.48 2.35 -11.41
CA ILE A 411 11.65 3.22 -11.59
C ILE A 411 12.22 2.95 -12.98
N ILE A 412 12.03 3.91 -13.89
CA ILE A 412 12.36 3.76 -15.30
C ILE A 412 13.63 4.53 -15.63
N ALA A 413 14.46 3.96 -16.51
CA ALA A 413 15.59 4.66 -17.07
C ALA A 413 15.09 5.92 -17.80
N PHE A 414 15.67 7.07 -17.50
CA PHE A 414 15.24 8.35 -18.05
C PHE A 414 16.01 8.66 -19.34
N TRP A 415 15.68 7.87 -20.35
CA TRP A 415 16.16 8.00 -21.73
C TRP A 415 15.02 7.61 -22.66
N VAL A 416 14.58 8.54 -23.49
CA VAL A 416 13.59 8.31 -24.55
C VAL A 416 14.37 8.30 -25.86
N GLU A 417 14.64 7.10 -26.39
CA GLU A 417 15.29 6.91 -27.69
C GLU A 417 14.47 7.48 -28.86
#